data_AF-A0A2U2M9N2-F1
#
_entry.id   AF-A0A2U2M9N2-F1
#
_cell.length_a   1.000
_cell.length_b   1.000
_cell.length_c   1.000
_cell.angle_alpha   90.00
_cell.angle_beta   90.00
_cell.angle_gamma   90.00
#
_symmetry.space_group_name_H-M   'P 1'
#
loop_
_entity.id
_entity.type
_entity.pdbx_description
1 polymer ?
#
loop_
_entity_poly.entity_id
_entity_poly.type
_entity_poly.pdbx_seq_one_letter_code
_entity_poly.pdbx_strand_id
1 'polypeptide(L)'
;MTLKLVLLSVLLVWNLVILSVYGLDKHKAIQHKRRISEKSLLLQTIIFGGIGAFLGGRLFRHKINKWYFKFCWLSGIVIDVVLLYLILTKLSD
;
A
#
# COMPACT_ATOMS: atom_id res chain seq x y z
N MET A 1 4.72 4.76 -24.97
CA MET A 1 3.28 4.88 -24.60
C MET A 1 2.75 3.62 -23.93
N THR A 2 2.88 2.43 -24.54
CA THR A 2 2.38 1.14 -23.99
C THR A 2 3.03 0.72 -22.67
N LEU A 3 4.35 0.81 -22.53
CA LEU A 3 5.04 0.39 -21.30
C LEU A 3 4.61 1.20 -20.06
N LYS A 4 4.47 2.53 -20.21
CA LYS A 4 4.00 3.42 -19.14
C LYS A 4 2.61 3.01 -18.63
N LEU A 5 1.67 2.77 -19.55
CA LEU A 5 0.31 2.34 -19.22
C LEU A 5 0.33 1.01 -18.46
N VAL A 6 1.16 0.05 -18.90
CA VAL A 6 1.30 -1.24 -18.20
C VAL A 6 1.82 -1.03 -16.78
N LEU A 7 2.89 -0.25 -16.58
CA LEU A 7 3.46 -0.02 -15.25
C LEU A 7 2.49 0.71 -14.31
N LEU A 8 1.79 1.74 -14.80
CA LEU A 8 0.76 2.44 -14.02
C LEU A 8 -0.38 1.51 -13.63
N SER A 9 -0.82 0.64 -14.54
CA SER A 9 -1.85 -0.36 -14.28
C SER A 9 -1.41 -1.35 -13.21
N VAL A 10 -0.16 -1.85 -13.28
CA VAL A 10 0.42 -2.75 -12.28
C VAL A 10 0.47 -2.08 -10.91
N LEU A 11 0.95 -0.83 -10.84
CA LEU A 11 1.02 -0.06 -9.59
C LEU A 11 -0.37 0.15 -8.97
N LEU A 12 -1.37 0.44 -9.80
CA LEU A 12 -2.76 0.62 -9.37
C LEU A 12 -3.36 -0.68 -8.83
N VAL A 13 -3.21 -1.79 -9.56
CA VAL A 13 -3.68 -3.11 -9.12
C VAL A 13 -2.99 -3.52 -7.82
N TRP A 14 -1.68 -3.29 -7.70
CA TRP A 14 -0.94 -3.62 -6.49
C TRP A 14 -1.43 -2.85 -5.26
N ASN A 15 -1.70 -1.55 -5.40
CA ASN A 15 -2.27 -0.74 -4.32
C ASN A 15 -3.68 -1.21 -3.93
N LEU A 16 -4.50 -1.65 -4.88
CA LEU A 16 -5.82 -2.25 -4.59
C LEU A 16 -5.71 -3.58 -3.85
N VAL A 17 -4.72 -4.41 -4.19
CA VAL A 17 -4.42 -5.66 -3.46
C VAL A 17 -4.06 -5.35 -2.02
N ILE A 18 -3.17 -4.37 -1.78
CA ILE A 18 -2.74 -4.01 -0.43
C ILE A 18 -3.89 -3.44 0.40
N LEU A 19 -4.73 -2.58 -0.19
CA LEU A 19 -5.95 -2.09 0.45
C LEU A 19 -6.85 -3.26 0.88
N SER A 20 -7.02 -4.25 0.00
CA SER A 20 -7.81 -5.45 0.29
C SER A 20 -7.20 -6.28 1.40
N VAL A 21 -5.87 -6.45 1.44
CA VAL A 21 -5.15 -7.16 2.51
C VAL A 21 -5.39 -6.49 3.87
N TYR A 22 -5.34 -5.15 3.95
CA TYR A 22 -5.66 -4.41 5.17
C TYR A 22 -7.12 -4.62 5.61
N GLY A 23 -8.05 -4.66 4.66
CA GLY A 23 -9.46 -4.98 4.92
C GLY A 23 -9.66 -6.40 5.43
N LEU A 24 -9.00 -7.38 4.80
CA LEU A 24 -9.04 -8.77 5.20
C LEU A 24 -8.44 -8.98 6.59
N ASP A 25 -7.38 -8.27 6.96
CA ASP A 25 -6.84 -8.35 8.32
C ASP A 25 -7.85 -7.85 9.36
N LYS A 26 -8.55 -6.75 9.08
CA LYS A 26 -9.65 -6.29 9.94
C LYS A 26 -10.80 -7.30 10.00
N HIS A 27 -11.18 -7.88 8.87
CA HIS A 27 -12.24 -8.89 8.84
C HIS A 27 -11.86 -10.13 9.66
N LYS A 28 -10.63 -10.62 9.53
CA LYS A 28 -10.10 -11.73 10.34
C LYS A 28 -10.07 -11.39 11.83
N ALA A 29 -9.79 -10.13 12.18
CA ALA A 29 -9.87 -9.67 13.56
C ALA A 29 -11.28 -9.76 14.15
N ILE A 30 -12.30 -9.41 13.36
CA ILE A 30 -13.70 -9.48 13.77
C ILE A 30 -14.15 -10.94 13.91
N GLN A 31 -13.70 -11.82 13.02
CA GLN A 31 -14.02 -13.25 13.06
C GLN A 31 -13.18 -14.06 14.07
N HIS A 32 -12.38 -13.41 14.93
CA HIS A 32 -11.43 -14.07 15.85
C HIS A 32 -10.49 -15.09 15.18
N LYS A 33 -10.21 -14.90 13.88
CA LYS A 33 -9.30 -15.74 13.11
C LYS A 33 -7.86 -15.25 13.24
N ARG A 34 -6.91 -16.10 12.86
CA ARG A 34 -5.48 -15.77 12.84
C ARG A 34 -5.23 -14.52 11.98
N ARG A 35 -4.77 -13.45 12.63
CA ARG A 35 -4.39 -12.16 12.01
C ARG A 35 -3.14 -12.32 11.15
N ILE A 36 -2.98 -11.41 10.18
CA ILE A 36 -1.78 -11.28 9.36
C ILE A 36 -0.68 -10.65 10.22
N SER A 37 0.55 -11.12 10.04
CA SER A 37 1.71 -10.57 10.76
C SER A 37 1.91 -9.09 10.42
N GLU A 38 2.13 -8.25 11.44
CA GLU A 38 2.41 -6.82 11.25
C GLU A 38 3.60 -6.59 10.32
N LYS A 39 4.64 -7.41 10.43
CA LYS A 39 5.81 -7.32 9.56
C LYS A 39 5.45 -7.47 8.08
N SER A 40 4.50 -8.35 7.76
CA SER A 40 4.06 -8.56 6.37
C SER A 40 3.29 -7.36 5.84
N LEU A 41 2.40 -6.77 6.64
CA LEU A 41 1.65 -5.56 6.29
C LEU A 41 2.58 -4.36 6.06
N LEU A 42 3.59 -4.20 6.92
CA LEU A 42 4.58 -3.12 6.80
C LEU A 42 5.51 -3.34 5.60
N LEU A 43 5.96 -4.57 5.35
CA LEU A 43 6.77 -4.88 4.17
C LEU A 43 6.01 -4.58 2.87
N GLN A 44 4.76 -5.00 2.76
CA GLN A 44 3.93 -4.70 1.58
C GLN A 44 3.74 -3.19 1.38
N THR A 45 3.60 -2.43 2.47
CA THR A 45 3.51 -0.96 2.42
C THR A 45 4.77 -0.34 1.79
N ILE A 46 5.95 -0.83 2.16
CA ILE A 46 7.24 -0.32 1.65
C ILE A 46 7.49 -0.75 0.20
N ILE A 47 7.02 -1.94 -0.18
CA ILE A 47 7.10 -2.44 -1.57
C ILE A 47 5.95 -1.82 -2.38
N PHE A 48 6.04 -0.53 -2.70
CA PHE A 48 5.14 0.18 -3.62
C PHE A 48 3.65 0.16 -3.26
N GLY A 49 3.36 0.02 -1.97
CA GLY A 49 2.01 -0.15 -1.44
C GLY A 49 1.55 0.95 -0.52
N GLY A 50 2.25 2.08 -0.51
CA GLY A 50 2.06 3.15 0.45
C GLY A 50 0.66 3.72 0.43
N ILE A 51 0.17 4.06 -0.77
CA ILE A 51 -1.16 4.64 -0.98
C ILE A 51 -2.25 3.65 -0.55
N GLY A 52 -2.15 2.39 -0.99
CA GLY A 52 -3.09 1.32 -0.65
C GLY A 52 -3.13 1.01 0.84
N ALA A 53 -1.96 0.97 1.49
CA ALA A 53 -1.84 0.74 2.92
C ALA A 53 -2.37 1.91 3.75
N PHE A 54 -2.12 3.15 3.33
CA PHE A 54 -2.65 4.34 4.00
C PHE A 54 -4.17 4.41 3.90
N LEU A 55 -4.72 4.19 2.69
CA LEU A 55 -6.16 4.16 2.46
C LEU A 55 -6.80 3.01 3.24
N GLY A 56 -6.26 1.80 3.15
CA GLY A 56 -6.72 0.64 3.92
C GLY A 56 -6.67 0.90 5.42
N GLY A 57 -5.54 1.38 5.93
CA GLY A 57 -5.37 1.74 7.34
C GLY A 57 -6.42 2.75 7.82
N ARG A 58 -6.72 3.78 7.02
CA ARG A 58 -7.68 4.84 7.36
C ARG A 58 -9.14 4.39 7.22
N LEU A 59 -9.51 3.73 6.12
CA LEU A 59 -10.86 3.20 5.87
C LEU A 59 -11.26 2.18 6.92
N PHE A 60 -10.37 1.23 7.20
CA PHE A 60 -10.62 0.19 8.18
C PHE A 60 -10.30 0.64 9.60
N ARG A 61 -9.86 1.88 9.84
CA ARG A 61 -9.40 2.37 11.16
C ARG A 61 -8.45 1.37 11.84
N HIS A 62 -7.63 0.71 11.04
CA HIS A 62 -6.82 -0.42 11.45
C HIS A 62 -5.47 0.09 11.94
N LYS A 63 -5.16 -0.11 13.22
CA LYS A 63 -3.85 0.22 13.85
C LYS A 63 -3.39 1.67 13.67
N ILE A 64 -4.34 2.61 13.60
CA ILE A 64 -4.05 4.06 13.55
C ILE A 64 -3.29 4.56 14.79
N ASN A 65 -3.40 3.92 15.95
CA ASN A 65 -2.68 4.35 17.16
C ASN A 65 -1.20 3.94 17.19
N LYS A 66 -0.72 3.12 16.27
CA LYS A 66 0.68 2.70 16.22
C LYS A 66 1.49 3.68 15.37
N TRP A 67 2.41 4.41 15.99
CA TRP A 67 3.21 5.43 15.30
C TRP A 67 4.05 4.85 14.16
N TYR A 68 4.63 3.65 14.34
CA TYR A 68 5.41 2.98 13.29
C TYR A 68 4.58 2.59 12.06
N PHE A 69 3.27 2.31 12.21
CA PHE A 69 2.37 2.10 11.06
C PHE A 69 2.20 3.40 10.26
N LYS A 70 1.97 4.53 10.94
CA LYS A 70 1.87 5.84 10.27
C LYS A 70 3.17 6.20 9.56
N PHE A 71 4.31 5.95 10.21
CA PHE A 71 5.61 6.19 9.62
C PHE A 71 5.83 5.36 8.35
N CYS A 72 5.53 4.05 8.40
CA CYS A 72 5.64 3.18 7.22
C CYS A 72 4.68 3.59 6.10
N TRP A 73 3.44 3.98 6.41
CA TRP A 73 2.51 4.48 5.38
C TRP A 73 3.05 5.75 4.73
N LEU A 74 3.57 6.70 5.51
CA LEU A 74 4.16 7.92 4.98
C LEU A 74 5.38 7.61 4.10
N SER A 75 6.30 6.75 4.57
CA SER A 75 7.47 6.36 3.77
C SER A 75 7.05 5.63 2.49
N GLY A 76 6.05 4.75 2.55
CA GLY A 76 5.51 4.06 1.39
C GLY A 76 4.91 5.03 0.37
N ILE A 77 4.15 6.04 0.83
CA ILE A 77 3.57 7.06 -0.07
C ILE A 77 4.69 7.85 -0.77
N VAL A 78 5.75 8.21 -0.05
CA VAL A 78 6.90 8.90 -0.66
C VAL A 78 7.53 8.03 -1.76
N ILE A 79 7.69 6.73 -1.50
CA ILE A 79 8.21 5.77 -2.49
C ILE A 79 7.28 5.71 -3.72
N ASP A 80 5.97 5.60 -3.51
CA ASP A 80 4.98 5.57 -4.59
C ASP A 80 5.04 6.84 -5.45
N VAL A 81 5.10 8.01 -4.82
CA VAL A 81 5.17 9.31 -5.51
C VAL A 81 6.46 9.44 -6.31
N VAL A 82 7.61 9.05 -5.74
CA VAL A 82 8.90 9.07 -6.45
C VAL A 82 8.84 8.11 -7.65
N LEU A 83 8.29 6.91 -7.49
CA LEU A 83 8.15 5.95 -8.57
C LEU A 83 7.22 6.48 -9.67
N LEU A 84 6.09 7.08 -9.30
CA LEU A 84 5.16 7.73 -10.22
C LEU A 84 5.84 8.84 -11.02
N TYR A 85 6.61 9.70 -10.35
CA TYR A 85 7.39 10.76 -10.98
C TYR A 85 8.38 10.17 -12.00
N LEU A 86 9.17 9.15 -11.62
CA LEU A 86 10.11 8.49 -12.52
C LEU A 86 9.43 7.87 -13.75
N ILE A 87 8.29 7.19 -13.57
CA ILE A 87 7.53 6.61 -14.69
C ILE A 87 7.02 7.70 -15.65
N LEU A 88 6.56 8.83 -15.10
CA LEU A 88 6.00 9.91 -15.92
C LEU A 88 7.11 10.66 -16.67
N THR A 89 8.20 11.04 -15.99
CA THR A 89 9.25 11.90 -16.54
C THR A 89 10.35 11.14 -17.28
N LYS A 90 10.88 10.05 -16.72
CA LYS A 90 12.08 9.39 -17.25
C LYS A 90 11.79 8.28 -18.25
N LEU A 91 10.59 7.72 -18.23
CA LEU A 91 10.17 6.71 -19.21
C LEU A 91 9.52 7.33 -20.46
N SER A 92 9.52 8.67 -20.55
CA SER A 92 8.97 9.43 -21.68
C SER A 92 9.96 9.70 -22.79
N ASP A 93 11.23 9.74 -22.43
CA ASP A 93 12.36 9.98 -23.31
C ASP A 93 12.89 8.63 -23.84
#